data_AF-A0A932KY18-F1
#
_entry.id   AF-A0A932KY18-F1
#
_cell.length_a   1.000
_cell.length_b   1.000
_cell.length_c   1.000
_cell.angle_alpha   90.00
_cell.angle_beta   90.00
_cell.angle_gamma   90.00
#
_symmetry.space_group_name_H-M   'P 1'
#
loop_
_entity.id
_entity.type
_entity.pdbx_description
1 polymer ?
#
loop_
_entity_poly.entity_id
_entity_poly.type
_entity_poly.pdbx_seq_one_letter_code
_entity_poly.pdbx_strand_id
1 'polypeptide(L)'
;MIIHSLEQGLAALSQGGEAITLESPPGAAGHHGIGWWLALIRILRQERPLAEFEAVLDCGDSPGLALEAIEAGVPIIRVGGLSPDMIGRLRAMAALSGSLIR
;
A
#
# COMPACT_ATOMS: atom_id res chain seq x y z
N MET A 1 -7.52 -5.73 -5.61
CA MET A 1 -8.68 -4.87 -5.95
C MET A 1 -8.28 -3.42 -5.73
N ILE A 2 -8.41 -2.59 -6.76
CA ILE A 2 -8.05 -1.16 -6.65
C ILE A 2 -9.19 -0.38 -5.98
N ILE A 3 -8.88 0.42 -4.98
CA ILE A 3 -9.83 1.29 -4.27
C ILE A 3 -9.37 2.75 -4.32
N HIS A 4 -10.30 3.66 -4.63
CA HIS A 4 -10.07 5.10 -4.69
C HIS A 4 -10.63 5.84 -3.48
N SER A 5 -11.39 5.15 -2.61
CA SER A 5 -12.06 5.75 -1.47
C SER A 5 -12.27 4.75 -0.33
N LEU A 6 -12.57 5.29 0.86
CA LEU A 6 -12.95 4.50 2.02
C LEU A 6 -14.21 3.67 1.76
N GLU A 7 -15.23 4.25 1.10
CA GLU A 7 -16.48 3.58 0.77
C GLU A 7 -16.24 2.33 -0.10
N GLN A 8 -15.40 2.45 -1.11
CA GLN A 8 -15.01 1.32 -1.95
C GLN A 8 -14.26 0.25 -1.16
N GLY A 9 -13.37 0.64 -0.25
CA GLY A 9 -12.71 -0.29 0.67
C GLY A 9 -13.70 -1.04 1.56
N LEU A 10 -14.65 -0.35 2.18
CA LEU A 10 -15.67 -0.98 3.02
C LEU A 10 -16.58 -1.92 2.24
N ALA A 11 -16.99 -1.53 1.03
CA ALA A 11 -17.77 -2.37 0.14
C ALA A 11 -17.01 -3.65 -0.23
N ALA A 12 -15.71 -3.54 -0.56
CA ALA A 12 -14.84 -4.68 -0.86
C ALA A 12 -14.74 -5.66 0.32
N LEU A 13 -14.58 -5.14 1.53
CA LEU A 13 -14.46 -5.95 2.74
C LEU A 13 -15.80 -6.53 3.25
N SER A 14 -16.93 -6.10 2.69
CA SER A 14 -18.26 -6.56 3.13
C SER A 14 -18.65 -7.91 2.52
N GLN A 15 -17.94 -8.39 1.49
CA GLN A 15 -18.26 -9.65 0.81
C GLN A 15 -17.83 -10.91 1.59
N GLY A 16 -16.97 -10.76 2.62
CA GLY A 16 -16.52 -11.87 3.48
C GLY A 16 -15.81 -13.02 2.75
N GLY A 17 -15.33 -14.01 3.51
CA GLY A 17 -14.99 -15.33 2.98
C GLY A 17 -13.53 -15.59 2.59
N GLU A 18 -12.80 -14.61 2.07
CA GLU A 18 -11.39 -14.81 1.64
C GLU A 18 -10.51 -13.59 1.91
N ALA A 19 -9.21 -13.85 2.12
CA ALA A 19 -8.21 -12.79 2.26
C ALA A 19 -8.11 -11.98 0.95
N ILE A 20 -8.40 -10.67 1.03
CA ILE A 20 -8.38 -9.78 -0.13
C ILE A 20 -7.15 -8.87 -0.11
N THR A 21 -6.55 -8.62 -1.28
CA THR A 21 -5.57 -7.55 -1.44
C THR A 21 -6.27 -6.28 -1.91
N LEU A 22 -6.22 -5.22 -1.10
CA LEU A 22 -6.61 -3.87 -1.47
C LEU A 22 -5.40 -3.13 -2.02
N GLU A 23 -5.57 -2.47 -3.15
CA GLU A 23 -4.51 -1.77 -3.86
C GLU A 23 -4.94 -0.32 -4.03
N SER A 24 -4.00 0.61 -3.86
CA SER A 24 -4.25 1.99 -4.24
C SER A 24 -4.32 2.12 -5.77
N PRO A 25 -4.82 3.25 -6.30
CA PRO A 25 -4.67 3.57 -7.72
C PRO A 25 -3.19 3.68 -8.11
N PRO A 26 -2.83 3.52 -9.40
CA PRO A 26 -1.47 3.74 -9.88
C PRO A 26 -0.95 5.13 -9.51
N GLY A 27 0.26 5.21 -8.95
CA GLY A 27 0.89 6.45 -8.53
C GLY A 27 0.23 7.16 -7.34
N ALA A 28 -0.63 6.48 -6.56
CA ALA A 28 -1.38 7.10 -5.48
C ALA A 28 -0.52 7.78 -4.41
N ALA A 29 0.70 7.29 -4.17
CA ALA A 29 1.62 7.96 -3.25
C ALA A 29 1.89 9.42 -3.66
N GLY A 30 1.92 9.72 -4.96
CA GLY A 30 2.19 11.06 -5.48
C GLY A 30 0.97 11.99 -5.56
N HIS A 31 -0.24 11.45 -5.75
CA HIS A 31 -1.44 12.29 -5.95
C HIS A 31 -2.42 12.29 -4.76
N HIS A 32 -2.56 11.19 -4.02
CA HIS A 32 -3.32 11.16 -2.77
C HIS A 32 -2.44 11.36 -1.54
N GLY A 33 -1.18 10.92 -1.63
CA GLY A 33 -0.23 10.98 -0.53
C GLY A 33 -0.19 9.69 0.30
N ILE A 34 0.99 9.38 0.82
CA ILE A 34 1.24 8.22 1.69
C ILE A 34 0.38 8.29 2.96
N GLY A 35 0.26 9.47 3.57
CA GLY A 35 -0.53 9.69 4.77
C GLY A 35 -2.03 9.41 4.57
N TRP A 36 -2.57 9.73 3.39
CA TRP A 36 -3.96 9.39 3.04
C TRP A 36 -4.18 7.88 3.04
N TRP A 37 -3.25 7.14 2.41
CA TRP A 37 -3.35 5.68 2.36
C TRP A 37 -3.31 5.06 3.75
N LEU A 38 -2.35 5.45 4.58
CA LEU A 38 -2.25 4.96 5.97
C LEU A 38 -3.51 5.27 6.79
N ALA A 39 -4.08 6.48 6.63
CA ALA A 39 -5.32 6.85 7.30
C ALA A 39 -6.51 6.00 6.83
N LEU A 40 -6.62 5.75 5.52
CA LEU A 40 -7.66 4.89 4.95
C LEU A 40 -7.56 3.47 5.50
N ILE A 41 -6.37 2.86 5.49
CA ILE A 41 -6.17 1.50 6.02
C ILE A 41 -6.48 1.43 7.51
N ARG A 42 -6.07 2.42 8.29
CA ARG A 42 -6.41 2.50 9.72
C ARG A 42 -7.93 2.49 9.95
N ILE A 43 -8.69 3.27 9.18
CA ILE A 43 -10.15 3.30 9.30
C ILE A 43 -10.75 1.95 8.86
N LEU A 44 -10.29 1.36 7.76
CA LEU A 44 -10.77 0.04 7.33
C LEU A 44 -10.55 -1.05 8.39
N ARG A 45 -9.38 -1.08 9.04
CA ARG A 45 -9.09 -2.02 10.14
C ARG A 45 -10.01 -1.80 11.35
N GLN A 46 -10.35 -0.55 11.65
CA GLN A 46 -11.26 -0.21 12.76
C GLN A 46 -12.70 -0.63 12.44
N GLU A 47 -13.17 -0.37 11.22
CA GLU A 47 -14.54 -0.64 10.77
C GLU A 47 -14.78 -2.12 10.42
N ARG A 48 -13.73 -2.86 10.07
CA ARG A 48 -13.77 -4.28 9.67
C ARG A 48 -12.68 -5.07 10.39
N PRO A 49 -12.74 -5.20 11.73
CA PRO A 49 -11.66 -5.82 12.53
C PRO A 49 -11.49 -7.31 12.25
N LEU A 50 -12.52 -7.99 11.75
CA LEU A 50 -12.49 -9.41 11.39
C LEU A 50 -12.11 -9.65 9.92
N ALA A 51 -11.94 -8.60 9.12
CA ALA A 51 -11.59 -8.75 7.72
C ALA A 51 -10.08 -9.00 7.57
N GLU A 52 -9.74 -10.11 6.91
CA GLU A 52 -8.39 -10.41 6.50
C GLU A 52 -8.09 -9.72 5.17
N PHE A 53 -7.18 -8.75 5.18
CA PHE A 53 -6.75 -8.09 3.96
C PHE A 53 -5.30 -7.64 3.99
N GLU A 54 -4.69 -7.56 2.80
CA GLU A 54 -3.42 -6.87 2.54
C GLU A 54 -3.70 -5.49 1.94
N ALA A 55 -2.81 -4.52 2.17
CA ALA A 55 -2.92 -3.17 1.62
C ALA A 55 -1.64 -2.77 0.90
N VAL A 56 -1.72 -2.57 -0.42
CA VAL A 56 -0.60 -2.22 -1.30
C VAL A 56 -0.70 -0.77 -1.73
N LEU A 57 0.32 0.03 -1.42
CA LEU A 57 0.46 1.40 -1.94
C LEU A 57 1.30 1.41 -3.22
N ASP A 58 0.78 1.97 -4.29
CA ASP A 58 1.51 2.21 -5.52
C ASP A 58 2.28 3.54 -5.46
N CYS A 59 3.61 3.44 -5.58
CA CYS A 59 4.54 4.58 -5.60
C CYS A 59 5.01 4.95 -7.01
N GLY A 60 4.43 4.35 -8.05
CA GLY A 60 4.82 4.56 -9.44
C GLY A 60 6.31 4.27 -9.68
N ASP A 61 6.95 5.12 -10.47
CA ASP A 61 8.37 5.08 -10.83
C ASP A 61 9.25 6.00 -9.97
N SER A 62 8.76 6.40 -8.80
CA SER A 62 9.49 7.26 -7.88
C SER A 62 10.17 6.44 -6.77
N PRO A 63 11.50 6.28 -6.79
CA PRO A 63 12.20 5.64 -5.68
C PRO A 63 12.14 6.49 -4.40
N GLY A 64 11.98 7.81 -4.54
CA GLY A 64 11.82 8.73 -3.39
C GLY A 64 10.51 8.50 -2.65
N LEU A 65 9.39 8.37 -3.38
CA LEU A 65 8.09 8.07 -2.75
C LEU A 65 8.08 6.66 -2.15
N ALA A 66 8.75 5.70 -2.79
CA ALA A 66 8.88 4.35 -2.22
C ALA A 66 9.67 4.38 -0.91
N LEU A 67 10.76 5.14 -0.84
CA LEU A 67 11.54 5.33 0.39
C LEU A 67 10.72 6.00 1.49
N GLU A 68 10.02 7.09 1.17
CA GLU A 68 9.15 7.79 2.12
C GLU A 68 8.05 6.86 2.64
N ALA A 69 7.48 6.00 1.79
CA ALA A 69 6.48 5.01 2.19
C ALA A 69 7.06 3.94 3.13
N ILE A 70 8.30 3.50 2.92
CA ILE A 70 9.01 2.60 3.84
C ILE A 70 9.19 3.29 5.21
N GLU A 71 9.68 4.53 5.23
CA GLU A 71 9.91 5.30 6.46
C GLU A 71 8.62 5.58 7.22
N ALA A 72 7.51 5.79 6.51
CA ALA A 72 6.19 5.98 7.08
C ALA A 72 5.53 4.68 7.58
N GLY A 73 6.16 3.52 7.39
CA GLY A 73 5.66 2.22 7.86
C GLY A 73 4.56 1.61 7.00
N VAL A 74 4.51 1.92 5.69
CA VAL A 74 3.59 1.25 4.77
C VAL A 74 4.00 -0.23 4.62
N PRO A 75 3.09 -1.20 4.87
CA PRO A 75 3.47 -2.61 4.94
C PRO A 75 3.82 -3.21 3.57
N ILE A 76 3.09 -2.86 2.51
CA ILE A 76 3.35 -3.38 1.16
C ILE A 76 3.33 -2.21 0.17
N ILE A 77 4.38 -2.13 -0.62
CA ILE A 77 4.65 -1.04 -1.55
C ILE A 77 4.89 -1.64 -2.93
N ARG A 78 4.27 -1.06 -3.96
CA ARG A 78 4.46 -1.40 -5.37
C ARG A 78 5.24 -0.27 -6.03
N VAL A 79 6.24 -0.63 -6.83
CA VAL A 79 7.00 0.28 -7.69
C VAL A 79 7.01 -0.27 -9.12
N GLY A 80 7.04 0.63 -10.11
CA GLY A 80 7.13 0.30 -11.53
C GLY A 80 8.24 1.10 -12.20
N GLY A 81 8.74 0.65 -13.37
CA GLY A 81 9.69 1.44 -14.17
C GLY A 81 11.09 1.68 -13.60
N LEU A 82 11.38 1.17 -12.39
CA LEU A 82 12.71 1.29 -11.77
C LEU A 82 13.69 0.23 -12.29
N SER A 83 14.98 0.55 -12.25
CA SER A 83 16.03 -0.42 -12.58
C SER A 83 16.08 -1.56 -11.55
N PRO A 84 16.53 -2.78 -11.94
CA PRO A 84 16.66 -3.90 -11.00
C PRO A 84 17.56 -3.59 -9.79
N ASP A 85 18.63 -2.80 -9.98
CA ASP A 85 19.51 -2.35 -8.88
C ASP A 85 18.74 -1.47 -7.88
N MET A 86 17.96 -0.50 -8.38
CA MET A 86 17.16 0.37 -7.51
C MET A 86 16.10 -0.41 -6.74
N ILE A 87 15.40 -1.34 -7.41
CA ILE A 87 14.44 -2.24 -6.75
C ILE A 87 15.14 -3.09 -5.68
N GLY A 88 16.34 -3.59 -5.96
CA GLY A 88 17.16 -4.34 -5.00
C GLY A 88 17.47 -3.53 -3.73
N ARG A 89 17.86 -2.26 -3.89
CA ARG A 89 18.12 -1.35 -2.76
C ARG A 89 16.86 -1.08 -1.94
N LEU A 90 15.74 -0.77 -2.61
CA LEU A 90 14.46 -0.54 -1.94
C LEU A 90 13.99 -1.79 -1.17
N ARG A 91 14.16 -2.99 -1.74
CA ARG A 91 13.87 -4.27 -1.06
C ARG A 91 14.71 -4.46 0.20
N ALA A 92 16.00 -4.17 0.13
CA ALA A 92 16.88 -4.26 1.30
C ALA A 92 16.44 -3.30 2.41
N MET A 93 16.06 -2.07 2.07
CA MET A 93 15.57 -1.09 3.05
C MET A 93 14.22 -1.47 3.62
N ALA A 94 13.28 -1.91 2.77
CA ALA A 94 11.96 -2.34 3.20
C ALA A 94 12.05 -3.50 4.20
N ALA A 95 12.91 -4.49 3.94
CA ALA A 95 13.13 -5.62 4.84
C ALA A 95 13.63 -5.19 6.24
N LEU A 96 14.46 -4.14 6.33
CA LEU A 96 14.94 -3.61 7.62
C LEU A 96 13.85 -2.86 8.39
N SER A 97 12.87 -2.28 7.69
CA SER A 97 11.78 -1.48 8.29
C SER A 97 10.48 -2.27 8.51
N GLY A 98 10.43 -3.54 8.11
CA GLY A 98 9.20 -4.37 8.21
C GLY A 98 8.20 -4.14 7.08
N SER A 99 8.65 -3.56 5.96
CA SER A 99 7.87 -3.37 4.73
C SER A 99 8.27 -4.36 3.65
N LEU A 100 7.44 -4.51 2.62
CA LEU A 100 7.69 -5.33 1.44
C LEU A 100 7.59 -4.50 0.16
N ILE A 101 8.58 -4.62 -0.73
CA ILE A 101 8.45 -4.17 -2.12
C ILE A 101 7.95 -5.35 -2.96
N ARG A 102 6.73 -5.24 -3.49
CA ARG A 102 6.08 -6.23 -4.36
C ARG A 102 6.42 -5.96 -5.82
#